data_AF-A0A497S8X2-F1
#
_entry.id   AF-A0A497S8X2-F1
#
_cell.length_a   1.000
_cell.length_b   1.000
_cell.length_c   1.000
_cell.angle_alpha   90.00
_cell.angle_beta   90.00
_cell.angle_gamma   90.00
#
_symmetry.space_group_name_H-M   'P 1'
#
loop_
_entity.id
_entity.type
_entity.pdbx_description
1 polymer ?
#
loop_
_entity_poly.entity_id
_entity_poly.type
_entity_poly.pdbx_seq_one_letter_code
_entity_poly.pdbx_strand_id
1 'polypeptide(L)'
;MDGKGMFLRYAEGCKFYWEDKSLLSDRDKKDLESGNPKHETLRRVFYVAVPVLEAMAKESGRDVFDRDLLREFYSGEHNRRKFEEGQLACLAFPARVLEKGGGRLLVDLEPVTARVWVEDDIDAGPGDWVVFHRMILVERITEEFAMEMKRGLMELGLNKAYKFPKAAIKYLRELKRRGRGNV
;
A
#
# COMPACT_ATOMS: atom_id res chain seq x y z
N MET A 1 -9.44 9.95 -7.14
CA MET A 1 -9.80 8.93 -6.14
C MET A 1 -10.19 9.68 -4.88
N ASP A 2 -11.30 9.33 -4.24
CA ASP A 2 -11.68 9.89 -2.94
C ASP A 2 -10.83 9.26 -1.82
N GLY A 3 -10.97 9.78 -0.61
CA GLY A 3 -10.19 9.34 0.55
C GLY A 3 -10.40 7.86 0.91
N LYS A 4 -11.66 7.42 0.94
CA LYS A 4 -12.00 6.01 1.20
C LYS A 4 -11.50 5.07 0.10
N GLY A 5 -11.60 5.46 -1.17
CA GLY A 5 -11.01 4.71 -2.28
C GLY A 5 -9.50 4.58 -2.15
N MET A 6 -8.82 5.64 -1.71
CA MET A 6 -7.37 5.63 -1.46
C MET A 6 -7.01 4.67 -0.32
N PHE A 7 -7.76 4.68 0.78
CA PHE A 7 -7.60 3.71 1.86
C PHE A 7 -7.78 2.26 1.35
N LEU A 8 -8.85 1.98 0.61
CA LEU A 8 -9.09 0.65 0.04
C LEU A 8 -7.96 0.21 -0.88
N ARG A 9 -7.37 1.14 -1.63
CA ARG A 9 -6.24 0.88 -2.51
C ARG A 9 -4.97 0.52 -1.74
N TYR A 10 -4.65 1.23 -0.66
CA TYR A 10 -3.58 0.79 0.24
C TYR A 10 -3.88 -0.59 0.84
N ALA A 11 -5.13 -0.82 1.24
CA ALA A 11 -5.55 -2.02 1.93
C ALA A 11 -5.70 -3.25 1.01
N GLU A 12 -5.69 -3.09 -0.32
CA GLU A 12 -5.93 -4.15 -1.30
C GLU A 12 -4.98 -5.34 -1.12
N GLY A 13 -3.68 -5.05 -0.96
CA GLY A 13 -2.71 -6.12 -0.68
C GLY A 13 -2.99 -6.86 0.64
N CYS A 14 -3.53 -6.18 1.66
CA CYS A 14 -3.94 -6.80 2.92
C CYS A 14 -5.19 -7.67 2.74
N LYS A 15 -6.17 -7.21 1.95
CA LYS A 15 -7.36 -7.99 1.61
C LYS A 15 -6.99 -9.35 1.01
N PHE A 16 -6.11 -9.38 0.01
CA PHE A 16 -5.67 -10.64 -0.61
C PHE A 16 -4.98 -11.59 0.39
N TYR A 17 -4.29 -11.05 1.40
CA TYR A 17 -3.68 -11.86 2.44
C TYR A 17 -4.71 -12.52 3.34
N TRP A 18 -5.72 -11.76 3.77
CA TRP A 18 -6.81 -12.30 4.57
C TRP A 18 -7.65 -13.34 3.81
N GLU A 19 -7.85 -13.13 2.51
CA GLU A 19 -8.50 -14.10 1.62
C GLU A 19 -7.69 -15.40 1.50
N ASP A 20 -6.38 -15.32 1.24
CA ASP A 20 -5.51 -16.51 1.13
C ASP A 20 -5.44 -17.31 2.45
N LYS A 21 -5.61 -16.64 3.60
CA LYS A 21 -5.66 -17.29 4.92
C LYS A 21 -7.05 -17.77 5.33
N SER A 22 -8.09 -17.57 4.51
CA SER A 22 -9.48 -17.86 4.85
C SER A 22 -9.95 -17.20 6.15
N LEU A 23 -9.46 -15.98 6.40
CA LEU A 23 -9.74 -15.22 7.64
C LEU A 23 -10.85 -14.17 7.46
N LEU A 24 -11.38 -14.02 6.25
CA LEU A 24 -12.55 -13.18 5.99
C LEU A 24 -13.84 -14.01 6.07
N SER A 25 -14.84 -13.51 6.79
CA SER A 25 -16.19 -14.06 6.70
C SER A 25 -16.81 -13.77 5.34
N ASP A 26 -17.73 -14.61 4.88
CA ASP A 26 -18.46 -14.38 3.61
C ASP A 26 -19.20 -13.03 3.61
N ARG A 27 -19.70 -12.61 4.78
CA ARG A 27 -20.34 -11.30 4.96
C ARG A 27 -19.35 -10.17 4.69
N ASP A 28 -18.17 -10.23 5.31
CA ASP A 28 -17.15 -9.19 5.16
C ASP A 28 -16.60 -9.15 3.74
N LYS A 29 -16.40 -10.33 3.12
CA LYS A 29 -15.96 -10.44 1.73
C LYS A 29 -16.94 -9.76 0.78
N LYS A 30 -18.24 -10.08 0.88
CA LYS A 30 -19.30 -9.43 0.07
C LYS A 30 -19.34 -7.92 0.26
N ASP A 31 -19.20 -7.44 1.49
CA ASP A 31 -19.22 -6.00 1.77
C ASP A 31 -17.98 -5.30 1.21
N LEU A 32 -16.79 -5.91 1.28
CA LEU A 32 -15.57 -5.39 0.63
C LEU A 32 -15.66 -5.39 -0.90
N GLU A 33 -16.32 -6.38 -1.49
CA GLU A 33 -16.52 -6.48 -2.94
C GLU A 33 -17.57 -5.49 -3.47
N SER A 34 -18.40 -4.90 -2.60
CA SER A 34 -19.41 -3.90 -2.99
C SER A 34 -18.83 -2.60 -3.56
N GLY A 35 -17.53 -2.35 -3.36
CA GLY A 35 -16.87 -1.09 -3.71
C GLY A 35 -17.14 0.06 -2.73
N ASN A 36 -18.09 -0.09 -1.81
CA ASN A 36 -18.36 0.89 -0.75
C ASN A 36 -18.61 0.21 0.61
N PRO A 37 -17.63 -0.55 1.14
CA PRO A 37 -17.77 -1.29 2.39
C PRO A 37 -18.13 -0.41 3.57
N LYS A 38 -18.91 -0.92 4.51
CA LYS A 38 -19.29 -0.18 5.71
C LYS A 38 -18.08 0.05 6.61
N HIS A 39 -18.10 1.16 7.35
CA HIS A 39 -17.04 1.47 8.33
C HIS A 39 -16.83 0.34 9.35
N GLU A 40 -17.92 -0.29 9.80
CA GLU A 40 -17.86 -1.45 10.71
C GLU A 40 -17.06 -2.64 10.14
N THR A 41 -17.17 -2.88 8.83
CA THR A 41 -16.44 -3.93 8.13
C THR A 41 -14.98 -3.56 8.00
N LEU A 42 -14.70 -2.32 7.61
CA LEU A 42 -13.32 -1.82 7.53
C LEU A 42 -12.61 -1.91 8.87
N ARG A 43 -13.28 -1.52 9.95
CA ARG A 43 -12.73 -1.59 11.31
C ARG A 43 -12.44 -3.03 11.76
N ARG A 44 -13.32 -3.99 11.41
CA ARG A 44 -13.15 -5.41 11.78
C ARG A 44 -12.06 -6.10 10.97
N VAL A 45 -12.03 -5.86 9.65
CA VAL A 45 -11.07 -6.51 8.74
C VAL A 45 -9.68 -5.87 8.84
N PHE A 46 -9.62 -4.54 8.88
CA PHE A 46 -8.38 -3.77 8.97
C PHE A 46 -8.19 -3.24 10.39
N TYR A 47 -8.28 -4.16 11.36
CA TYR A 47 -8.26 -3.89 12.81
C TYR A 47 -7.00 -3.20 13.34
N VAL A 48 -5.93 -3.14 12.54
CA VAL A 48 -4.74 -2.34 12.85
C VAL A 48 -4.85 -0.93 12.28
N ALA A 49 -5.14 -0.81 10.98
CA ALA A 49 -5.10 0.48 10.30
C ALA A 49 -6.23 1.41 10.73
N VAL A 50 -7.48 0.90 10.76
CA VAL A 50 -8.66 1.75 11.02
C VAL A 50 -8.66 2.36 12.42
N PRO A 51 -8.38 1.60 13.51
CA PRO A 51 -8.32 2.22 14.84
C PRO A 51 -7.23 3.28 15.00
N VAL A 52 -6.09 3.14 14.30
CA VAL A 52 -5.02 4.16 14.32
C VAL A 52 -5.47 5.40 13.55
N LEU A 53 -6.04 5.23 12.36
CA LEU A 53 -6.57 6.34 11.57
C LEU A 53 -7.68 7.09 12.31
N GLU A 54 -8.57 6.39 13.02
CA GLU A 54 -9.60 7.02 13.85
C GLU A 54 -9.00 7.86 14.99
N ALA A 55 -7.93 7.39 15.63
CA ALA A 55 -7.23 8.16 16.66
C ALA A 55 -6.60 9.43 16.08
N MET A 56 -5.87 9.31 14.96
CA MET A 56 -5.25 10.46 14.28
C MET A 56 -6.29 11.46 13.75
N ALA A 57 -7.42 10.96 13.23
CA ALA A 57 -8.53 11.77 12.76
C ALA A 57 -9.16 12.57 13.91
N LYS A 58 -9.38 11.91 15.07
CA LYS A 58 -9.89 12.56 16.28
C LYS A 58 -8.95 13.67 16.77
N GLU A 59 -7.64 13.43 16.77
CA GLU A 59 -6.64 14.40 17.22
C GLU A 59 -6.52 15.61 16.27
N SER A 60 -6.65 15.37 14.97
CA SER A 60 -6.51 16.43 13.96
C SER A 60 -7.83 17.10 13.54
N GLY A 61 -8.98 16.57 13.95
CA GLY A 61 -10.30 17.04 13.53
C GLY A 61 -10.66 16.72 12.06
N ARG A 62 -9.93 15.79 11.43
CA ARG A 62 -10.12 15.40 10.02
C ARG A 62 -11.04 14.18 9.89
N ASP A 63 -11.49 13.89 8.66
CA ASP A 63 -12.17 12.63 8.35
C ASP A 63 -11.21 11.44 8.50
N VAL A 64 -11.73 10.28 8.90
CA VAL A 64 -10.93 9.05 9.13
C VAL A 64 -10.19 8.60 7.86
N PHE A 65 -10.78 8.85 6.69
CA PHE A 65 -10.18 8.54 5.41
C PHE A 65 -9.75 9.79 4.64
N ASP A 66 -9.45 10.88 5.33
CA ASP A 66 -8.83 12.06 4.71
C ASP A 66 -7.51 11.68 4.00
N ARG A 67 -7.25 12.25 2.82
CA ARG A 67 -6.12 11.84 1.97
C ARG A 67 -4.78 12.16 2.61
N ASP A 68 -4.65 13.31 3.25
CA ASP A 68 -3.40 13.72 3.86
C ASP A 68 -3.17 12.95 5.16
N LEU A 69 -4.24 12.66 5.90
CA LEU A 69 -4.19 11.75 7.06
C LEU A 69 -3.72 10.33 6.66
N LEU A 70 -4.23 9.80 5.54
CA LEU A 70 -3.80 8.49 5.02
C LEU A 70 -2.32 8.50 4.61
N ARG A 71 -1.86 9.57 3.97
CA ARG A 71 -0.45 9.75 3.60
C ARG A 71 0.44 9.75 4.83
N GLU A 72 0.12 10.57 5.83
CA GLU A 72 0.84 10.63 7.11
C GLU A 72 0.91 9.26 7.80
N PHE A 73 -0.23 8.54 7.84
CA PHE A 73 -0.29 7.22 8.45
C PHE A 73 0.61 6.22 7.70
N TYR A 74 0.47 6.12 6.37
CA TYR A 74 1.18 5.11 5.58
C TYR A 74 2.67 5.43 5.39
N SER A 75 3.07 6.70 5.32
CA SER A 75 4.48 7.10 5.23
C SER A 75 5.22 7.02 6.56
N GLY A 76 4.53 7.29 7.67
CA GLY A 76 5.09 7.34 9.02
C GLY A 76 4.72 6.14 9.88
N GLU A 77 3.62 6.26 10.62
CA GLU A 77 3.25 5.34 11.72
C GLU A 77 3.14 3.88 11.28
N HIS A 78 2.49 3.63 10.14
CA HIS A 78 2.38 2.29 9.56
C HIS A 78 3.75 1.71 9.20
N ASN A 79 4.57 2.48 8.50
CA ASN A 79 5.90 2.06 8.08
C ASN A 79 6.79 1.75 9.29
N ARG A 80 6.78 2.61 10.30
CA ARG A 80 7.52 2.41 11.55
C ARG A 80 7.14 1.09 12.22
N ARG A 81 5.84 0.86 12.47
CA ARG A 81 5.36 -0.39 13.09
C ARG A 81 5.74 -1.62 12.27
N LYS A 82 5.52 -1.59 10.96
CA LYS A 82 5.80 -2.74 10.09
C LYS A 82 7.29 -3.01 9.95
N PHE A 83 8.12 -1.99 10.05
CA PHE A 83 9.56 -2.15 10.10
C PHE A 83 10.00 -2.81 11.42
N GLU A 84 9.49 -2.34 12.56
CA GLU A 84 9.76 -2.92 13.89
C GLU A 84 9.32 -4.40 13.98
N GLU A 85 8.21 -4.76 13.32
CA GLU A 85 7.72 -6.14 13.20
C GLU A 85 8.51 -7.01 12.19
N GLY A 86 9.48 -6.43 11.47
CA GLY A 86 10.22 -7.12 10.40
C GLY A 86 9.39 -7.42 9.15
N GLN A 87 8.21 -6.82 9.00
CA GLN A 87 7.25 -7.04 7.92
C GLN A 87 7.50 -6.11 6.72
N LEU A 88 8.68 -6.19 6.13
CA LEU A 88 9.13 -5.26 5.08
C LEU A 88 8.27 -5.31 3.81
N ALA A 89 7.62 -6.44 3.54
CA ALA A 89 6.65 -6.60 2.45
C ALA A 89 5.39 -5.73 2.63
N CYS A 90 5.14 -5.26 3.85
CA CYS A 90 4.01 -4.42 4.22
C CYS A 90 4.37 -2.94 4.32
N LEU A 91 5.58 -2.52 3.95
CA LEU A 91 5.92 -1.09 3.93
C LEU A 91 5.38 -0.42 2.66
N ALA A 92 4.96 0.84 2.80
CA ALA A 92 4.67 1.73 1.69
C ALA A 92 5.96 2.44 1.27
N PHE A 93 6.35 2.27 0.00
CA PHE A 93 7.55 2.85 -0.56
C PHE A 93 7.19 3.93 -1.59
N PRO A 94 7.90 5.07 -1.61
CA PRO A 94 7.95 5.87 -2.81
C PRO A 94 8.69 5.07 -3.90
N ALA A 95 8.23 5.17 -5.13
CA ALA A 95 8.86 4.53 -6.27
C ALA A 95 8.84 5.44 -7.50
N ARG A 96 9.89 5.36 -8.31
CA ARG A 96 9.98 6.08 -9.58
C ARG A 96 9.60 5.15 -10.71
N VAL A 97 8.72 5.60 -11.60
CA VAL A 97 8.37 4.85 -12.82
C VAL A 97 9.52 5.00 -13.81
N LEU A 98 10.09 3.88 -14.25
CA LEU A 98 11.20 3.83 -15.20
C LEU A 98 10.73 3.58 -16.62
N GLU A 99 9.81 2.63 -16.80
CA GLU A 99 9.37 2.16 -18.12
C GLU A 99 7.87 1.83 -18.08
N LYS A 100 7.21 1.96 -19.23
CA LYS A 100 5.80 1.60 -19.44
C LYS A 100 5.69 0.76 -20.71
N GLY A 101 5.04 -0.39 -20.61
CA GLY A 101 4.88 -1.30 -21.75
C GLY A 101 4.05 -2.54 -21.43
N GLY A 102 3.26 -3.01 -22.38
CA GLY A 102 2.48 -4.24 -22.25
C GLY A 102 1.47 -4.25 -21.08
N GLY A 103 0.85 -3.10 -20.79
CA GLY A 103 -0.09 -2.94 -19.67
C GLY A 103 0.57 -2.99 -18.29
N ARG A 104 1.87 -2.70 -18.21
CA ARG A 104 2.66 -2.73 -16.98
C ARG A 104 3.59 -1.52 -16.87
N LEU A 105 3.94 -1.21 -15.63
CA LEU A 105 4.95 -0.22 -15.25
C LEU A 105 6.12 -0.90 -14.56
N LEU A 106 7.34 -0.55 -14.96
CA LEU A 106 8.54 -0.89 -14.20
C LEU A 106 8.81 0.23 -13.21
N VAL A 107 8.77 -0.07 -11.92
CA VAL A 107 9.05 0.90 -10.86
C VAL A 107 10.33 0.56 -10.11
N ASP A 108 11.09 1.57 -9.71
CA ASP A 108 12.26 1.46 -8.83
C ASP A 108 11.88 2.00 -7.45
N LEU A 109 11.90 1.14 -6.44
CA LEU A 109 11.54 1.51 -5.08
C LEU A 109 12.69 2.29 -4.42
N GLU A 110 12.34 3.27 -3.60
CA GLU A 110 13.29 4.04 -2.81
C GLU A 110 12.95 3.91 -1.31
N PRO A 111 13.95 3.92 -0.40
CA PRO A 111 15.40 4.02 -0.62
C PRO A 111 16.09 2.68 -0.92
N VAL A 112 15.33 1.58 -1.02
CA VAL A 112 15.87 0.22 -1.17
C VAL A 112 16.32 -0.08 -2.60
N THR A 113 17.03 -1.18 -2.83
CA THR A 113 17.35 -1.63 -4.20
C THR A 113 16.33 -2.68 -4.63
N ALA A 114 15.28 -2.25 -5.34
CA ALA A 114 14.27 -3.15 -5.90
C ALA A 114 13.57 -2.55 -7.11
N ARG A 115 13.62 -3.27 -8.24
CA ARG A 115 12.85 -2.97 -9.44
C ARG A 115 11.76 -3.99 -9.66
N VAL A 116 10.54 -3.52 -9.89
CA VAL A 116 9.35 -4.37 -9.91
C VAL A 116 8.45 -3.97 -11.06
N TRP A 117 8.10 -4.94 -11.90
CA TRP A 117 6.96 -4.81 -12.82
C TRP A 117 5.65 -4.94 -12.05
N VAL A 118 4.81 -3.92 -12.17
CA VAL A 118 3.46 -3.81 -11.62
C VAL A 118 2.48 -3.51 -12.75
N GLU A 119 1.19 -3.65 -12.47
CA GLU A 119 0.16 -3.33 -13.47
C GLU A 119 0.05 -1.81 -13.67
N ASP A 120 -0.25 -1.43 -14.90
CA ASP A 120 -0.52 -0.05 -15.28
C ASP A 120 -2.01 0.25 -15.05
N ASP A 121 -2.40 0.40 -13.79
CA ASP A 121 -3.78 0.61 -13.35
C ASP A 121 -4.02 1.95 -12.63
N ILE A 122 -3.03 2.86 -12.74
CA ILE A 122 -3.14 4.27 -12.37
C ILE A 122 -2.58 5.14 -13.51
N ASP A 123 -2.99 6.40 -13.58
CA ASP A 123 -2.46 7.35 -14.56
C ASP A 123 -1.05 7.85 -14.13
N ALA A 124 -0.03 7.08 -14.55
CA ALA A 124 1.38 7.38 -14.36
C ALA A 124 2.23 6.93 -15.56
N GLY A 125 3.34 7.62 -15.79
CA GLY A 125 4.30 7.35 -16.86
C GLY A 125 5.76 7.46 -16.42
N PRO A 126 6.71 7.11 -17.30
CA PRO A 126 8.14 7.22 -17.01
C PRO A 126 8.52 8.60 -16.48
N GLY A 127 9.25 8.63 -15.37
CA GLY A 127 9.64 9.86 -14.68
C GLY A 127 8.76 10.22 -13.48
N ASP A 128 7.50 9.77 -13.44
CA ASP A 128 6.59 10.04 -12.32
C ASP A 128 7.01 9.32 -11.03
N TRP A 129 6.63 9.93 -9.91
CA TRP A 129 6.68 9.30 -8.59
C TRP A 129 5.33 8.72 -8.20
N VAL A 130 5.36 7.53 -7.60
CA VAL A 130 4.17 6.80 -7.16
C VAL A 130 4.37 6.22 -5.77
N VAL A 131 3.28 5.94 -5.07
CA VAL A 131 3.31 5.11 -3.85
C VAL A 131 3.09 3.65 -4.21
N PHE A 132 4.02 2.81 -3.80
CA PHE A 132 3.95 1.36 -3.91
C PHE A 132 3.66 0.74 -2.54
N HIS A 133 2.62 -0.09 -2.44
CA HIS A 133 2.34 -0.88 -1.24
C HIS A 133 1.86 -2.27 -1.64
N ARG A 134 2.56 -3.33 -1.19
CA ARG A 134 2.21 -4.75 -1.47
C ARG A 134 1.90 -5.09 -2.94
N MET A 135 2.74 -4.66 -3.90
CA MET A 135 2.53 -4.84 -5.35
C MET A 135 1.35 -4.06 -5.96
N ILE A 136 0.81 -3.10 -5.21
CA ILE A 136 -0.24 -2.20 -5.66
C ILE A 136 0.34 -0.80 -5.80
N LEU A 137 0.10 -0.17 -6.94
CA LEU A 137 0.30 1.25 -7.11
C LEU A 137 -0.92 1.98 -6.54
N VAL A 138 -0.68 2.79 -5.51
CA VAL A 138 -1.76 3.44 -4.76
C VAL A 138 -2.16 4.75 -5.43
N GLU A 139 -1.19 5.64 -5.62
CA GLU A 139 -1.41 6.94 -6.27
C GLU A 139 -0.12 7.46 -6.89
N ARG A 140 -0.27 8.39 -7.83
CA ARG A 140 0.81 9.27 -8.29
C ARG A 140 1.00 10.39 -7.26
N ILE A 141 2.25 10.69 -6.94
CA ILE A 141 2.64 11.66 -5.92
C ILE A 141 3.65 12.66 -6.49
N THR A 142 3.85 13.76 -5.78
CA THR A 142 4.90 14.72 -6.14
C THR A 142 6.27 14.21 -5.70
N GLU A 143 7.33 14.78 -6.29
CA GLU A 143 8.70 14.45 -5.89
C GLU A 143 8.98 14.84 -4.44
N GLU A 144 8.42 15.96 -3.97
CA GLU A 144 8.60 16.42 -2.59
C GLU A 144 8.09 15.39 -1.58
N PHE A 145 6.87 14.89 -1.79
CA PHE A 145 6.31 13.85 -0.93
C PHE A 145 7.08 12.53 -1.05
N ALA A 146 7.54 12.16 -2.25
CA ALA A 146 8.38 10.99 -2.42
C ALA A 146 9.70 11.09 -1.63
N MET A 147 10.32 12.27 -1.60
CA MET A 147 11.55 12.52 -0.84
C MET A 147 11.30 12.52 0.67
N GLU A 148 10.15 13.02 1.13
CA GLU A 148 9.73 12.94 2.53
C GLU A 148 9.58 11.48 2.98
N MET A 149 8.81 10.68 2.22
CA MET A 149 8.65 9.25 2.49
C MET A 149 10.00 8.52 2.50
N LYS A 150 10.86 8.83 1.53
CA LYS A 150 12.20 8.25 1.42
C LYS A 150 13.02 8.56 2.66
N ARG A 151 13.01 9.80 3.16
CA ARG A 151 13.73 10.20 4.37
C ARG A 151 13.24 9.43 5.59
N GLY A 152 11.92 9.34 5.80
CA GLY A 152 11.35 8.57 6.91
C GLY A 152 11.77 7.09 6.87
N LEU A 153 11.78 6.46 5.70
CA LEU A 153 12.27 5.09 5.54
C LEU A 153 13.78 4.97 5.81
N MET A 154 14.58 5.97 5.43
CA MET A 154 16.02 6.00 5.73
C MET A 154 16.32 6.17 7.22
N GLU A 155 15.49 6.94 7.94
CA GLU A 155 15.58 7.09 9.41
C GLU A 155 15.29 5.76 10.13
N LEU A 156 14.44 4.91 9.56
CA LEU A 156 14.26 3.52 10.01
C LEU A 156 15.45 2.61 9.68
N GLY A 157 16.45 3.10 8.95
CA GLY A 157 17.67 2.35 8.60
C GLY A 157 17.62 1.67 7.22
N LEU A 158 16.57 1.88 6.42
CA LEU A 158 16.51 1.33 5.06
C LEU A 158 17.38 2.17 4.10
N ASN A 159 18.13 1.48 3.24
CA ASN A 159 19.01 2.12 2.27
C ASN A 159 19.28 1.19 1.08
N LYS A 160 20.10 1.63 0.12
CA LYS A 160 20.40 0.86 -1.09
C LYS A 160 21.17 -0.45 -0.85
N ALA A 161 21.82 -0.63 0.30
CA ALA A 161 22.39 -1.92 0.67
C ALA A 161 21.31 -2.97 0.95
N TYR A 162 20.09 -2.52 1.29
CA TYR A 162 18.95 -3.39 1.47
C TYR A 162 18.39 -3.84 0.12
N LYS A 163 18.40 -5.16 -0.11
CA LYS A 163 17.76 -5.80 -1.26
C LYS A 163 16.41 -6.33 -0.84
N PHE A 164 15.35 -5.85 -1.49
CA PHE A 164 14.01 -6.32 -1.18
C PHE A 164 13.89 -7.83 -1.42
N PRO A 165 13.30 -8.62 -0.49
CA PRO A 165 13.35 -10.07 -0.59
C PRO A 165 12.63 -10.56 -1.86
N LYS A 166 13.35 -11.27 -2.74
CA LYS A 166 12.76 -11.86 -3.96
C LYS A 166 11.57 -12.79 -3.63
N ALA A 167 11.63 -13.47 -2.48
CA ALA A 167 10.54 -14.30 -1.98
C ALA A 167 9.27 -13.48 -1.65
N ALA A 168 9.42 -12.27 -1.12
CA ALA A 168 8.29 -11.37 -0.87
C ALA A 168 7.65 -10.90 -2.17
N ILE A 169 8.45 -10.56 -3.20
CA ILE A 169 7.93 -10.20 -4.53
C ILE A 169 7.17 -11.37 -5.16
N LYS A 170 7.73 -12.60 -5.09
CA LYS A 170 7.08 -13.81 -5.59
C LYS A 170 5.76 -14.07 -4.86
N TYR A 171 5.77 -14.00 -3.52
CA TYR A 171 4.59 -14.20 -2.70
C TYR A 171 3.49 -13.17 -3.02
N LEU A 172 3.82 -11.89 -3.08
CA LEU A 172 2.83 -10.84 -3.37
C LEU A 172 2.25 -10.95 -4.79
N ARG A 173 3.05 -11.40 -5.77
CA ARG A 173 2.55 -11.72 -7.12
C ARG A 173 1.59 -12.91 -7.11
N GLU A 174 1.93 -13.97 -6.38
CA GLU A 174 1.07 -15.14 -6.23
C GLU A 174 -0.24 -14.81 -5.50
N LEU A 175 -0.15 -14.00 -4.45
CA LEU A 175 -1.28 -13.51 -3.67
C LEU A 175 -2.25 -12.71 -4.54
N LYS A 176 -1.74 -11.77 -5.34
CA LYS A 176 -2.55 -10.99 -6.29
C LYS A 176 -3.18 -11.88 -7.37
N ARG A 177 -2.44 -12.86 -7.90
CA ARG A 177 -2.98 -13.82 -8.88
C ARG A 177 -4.11 -14.67 -8.31
N ARG A 178 -3.99 -15.12 -7.06
CA ARG A 178 -5.03 -15.91 -6.37
C ARG A 178 -6.25 -15.07 -6.02
N GLY A 179 -6.05 -13.84 -5.53
CA GLY A 179 -7.13 -12.93 -5.15
C GLY A 179 -8.01 -12.48 -6.32
N ARG A 180 -7.51 -12.55 -7.57
CA ARG A 180 -8.30 -12.25 -8.78
C ARG A 180 -9.08 -13.43 -9.34
N GLY A 181 -8.92 -14.64 -8.79
CA GLY A 181 -9.36 -15.86 -9.46
C GLY A 181 -8.53 -16.13 -10.72
N ASN A 182 -8.54 -17.37 -11.23
CA ASN A 182 -7.97 -17.67 -12.54
C ASN A 182 -8.84 -16.96 -13.61
N VAL A 183 -8.50 -15.72 -13.93
CA VAL A 183 -8.89 -15.06 -15.18
C VAL A 183 -7.71 -15.14 -16.13
#